data_AF-A0A7S3M0Q7-F1
#
_entry.id   AF-A0A7S3M0Q7-F1
#
_cell.length_a   1.000
_cell.length_b   1.000
_cell.length_c   1.000
_cell.angle_alpha   90.00
_cell.angle_beta   90.00
_cell.angle_gamma   90.00
#
_symmetry.space_group_name_H-M   'P 1'
#
loop_
_entity.id
_entity.type
_entity.pdbx_description
1 polymer ?
#
loop_
_entity_poly.entity_id
_entity_poly.type
_entity_poly.pdbx_seq_one_letter_code
_entity_poly.pdbx_strand_id
1 'polypeptide(L)'
;LYTSAGCENKRVVFLFNDTQIKDEGFLEDINNILSSGVVPNLFGKDEMPAIFDAVRKPALNAGLEETSDVLWSFFIDRVRANLHVVLAMSPIGETLRNRCRMYPGLVNCTTIDWFHTWPAEALQEVAMKFLAQVEFSDEEYRVKISSVFADMHISVINASTRMLLELKRYNYVTPTNYLELVKGYRALLAEKSTELGSAANKLANGLAKL
;
A
#
# COMPACT_ATOMS: atom_id res chain seq x y z
N LEU A 1 -11.17 -2.02 16.68
CA LEU A 1 -9.71 -2.24 16.76
C LEU A 1 -9.28 -2.64 18.18
N TYR A 2 -9.46 -1.74 19.15
CA TYR A 2 -9.07 -1.99 20.55
C TYR A 2 -9.77 -3.19 21.18
N THR A 3 -11.07 -3.41 20.92
CA THR A 3 -11.78 -4.60 21.42
C THR A 3 -11.14 -5.90 20.92
N SER A 4 -10.84 -5.99 19.63
CA SER A 4 -10.20 -7.20 19.08
C SER A 4 -8.76 -7.37 19.54
N ALA A 5 -7.98 -6.29 19.64
CA ALA A 5 -6.60 -6.34 20.11
C ALA A 5 -6.48 -6.61 21.62
N GLY A 6 -7.29 -5.96 22.44
CA GLY A 6 -7.24 -6.00 23.90
C GLY A 6 -8.15 -7.05 24.54
N CYS A 7 -9.45 -7.06 24.20
CA CYS A 7 -10.42 -7.99 24.79
C CYS A 7 -10.26 -9.40 24.20
N GLU A 8 -10.22 -9.51 22.87
CA GLU A 8 -10.12 -10.81 22.18
C GLU A 8 -8.68 -11.33 22.06
N ASN A 9 -7.68 -10.51 22.40
CA ASN A 9 -6.26 -10.84 22.30
C ASN A 9 -5.83 -11.31 20.89
N LYS A 10 -6.37 -10.68 19.84
CA LYS A 10 -6.06 -10.97 18.44
C LYS A 10 -5.08 -9.95 17.88
N ARG A 11 -4.06 -10.42 17.16
CA ARG A 11 -3.15 -9.55 16.39
C ARG A 11 -3.91 -8.90 15.24
N VAL A 12 -3.87 -7.57 15.17
CA VAL A 12 -4.60 -6.77 14.17
C VAL A 12 -3.65 -5.75 13.55
N VAL A 13 -3.73 -5.60 12.23
CA VAL A 13 -3.07 -4.51 11.50
C VAL A 13 -4.09 -3.45 11.15
N PHE A 14 -3.80 -2.20 11.49
CA PHE A 14 -4.56 -1.03 11.05
C PHE A 14 -3.76 -0.30 9.98
N LEU A 15 -4.13 -0.51 8.71
CA LEU A 15 -3.57 0.21 7.57
C LEU A 15 -4.35 1.50 7.34
N PHE A 16 -3.65 2.62 7.34
CA PHE A 16 -4.23 3.94 7.15
C PHE A 16 -3.40 4.76 6.16
N ASN A 17 -4.03 5.22 5.08
CA ASN A 17 -3.35 5.96 4.01
C ASN A 17 -3.70 7.45 4.00
N ASP A 18 -2.90 8.23 3.28
CA ASP A 18 -3.09 9.68 3.19
C ASP A 18 -4.44 10.11 2.60
N THR A 19 -5.02 9.35 1.66
CA THR A 19 -6.33 9.63 1.06
C THR A 19 -7.51 9.48 2.04
N GLN A 20 -7.31 8.75 3.15
CA GLN A 20 -8.32 8.57 4.19
C GLN A 20 -8.35 9.71 5.21
N ILE A 21 -7.35 10.60 5.21
CA ILE A 21 -7.25 11.74 6.12
C ILE A 21 -8.20 12.84 5.66
N LYS A 22 -9.40 12.84 6.21
CA LYS A 22 -10.42 13.88 5.97
C LYS A 22 -10.37 15.00 7.01
N ASP A 23 -9.90 14.67 8.20
CA ASP A 23 -9.76 15.58 9.34
C ASP A 23 -8.39 15.33 9.99
N GLU A 24 -7.71 16.40 10.40
CA GLU A 24 -6.38 16.31 11.01
C GLU A 24 -6.42 15.69 12.40
N GLY A 25 -7.56 15.71 13.10
CA GLY A 25 -7.78 15.01 14.37
C GLY A 25 -7.57 13.49 14.28
N PHE A 26 -7.71 12.89 13.09
CA PHE A 26 -7.39 11.48 12.90
C PHE A 26 -5.90 11.19 13.16
N LEU A 27 -5.03 12.15 12.85
CA LEU A 27 -3.59 12.01 13.11
C LEU A 27 -3.25 12.27 14.57
N GLU A 28 -4.04 13.08 15.28
CA GLU A 28 -3.94 13.22 16.73
C GLU A 28 -4.26 11.89 17.42
N ASP A 29 -5.35 11.23 17.03
CA ASP A 29 -5.72 9.91 17.55
C ASP A 29 -4.65 8.88 17.25
N ILE A 30 -4.14 8.82 16.01
CA ILE A 30 -3.05 7.91 15.64
C ILE A 30 -1.78 8.21 16.45
N ASN A 31 -1.44 9.48 16.63
CA ASN A 31 -0.29 9.88 17.45
C ASN A 31 -0.43 9.38 18.90
N ASN A 32 -1.63 9.46 19.46
CA ASN A 32 -1.94 8.95 20.80
C ASN A 32 -1.85 7.40 20.84
N ILE A 33 -2.38 6.70 19.83
CA ILE A 33 -2.22 5.24 19.69
C ILE A 33 -0.74 4.85 19.67
N LEU A 34 0.08 5.55 18.88
CA LEU A 34 1.50 5.25 18.72
C LEU A 34 2.33 5.59 19.97
N SER A 35 2.00 6.69 20.65
CA SER A 35 2.80 7.20 21.77
C SER A 35 2.45 6.52 23.10
N SER A 36 1.17 6.46 23.45
CA SER A 36 0.71 5.93 24.74
C SER A 36 -0.08 4.63 24.61
N GLY A 37 -0.59 4.31 23.42
CA GLY A 37 -1.56 3.23 23.24
C GLY A 37 -2.96 3.58 23.78
N VAL A 38 -3.22 4.85 24.11
CA VAL A 38 -4.50 5.31 24.66
C VAL A 38 -4.93 6.58 23.94
N VAL A 39 -6.12 6.55 23.35
CA VAL A 39 -6.75 7.74 22.77
C VAL A 39 -7.69 8.37 23.82
N PRO A 40 -7.55 9.66 24.15
CA PRO A 40 -8.43 10.34 25.09
C PRO A 40 -9.89 10.27 24.67
N ASN A 41 -10.80 10.01 25.62
CA ASN A 41 -12.25 9.92 25.39
C ASN A 41 -12.67 8.91 24.31
N LEU A 42 -11.83 7.93 23.98
CA LEU A 42 -12.16 6.90 22.99
C LEU A 42 -13.32 6.02 23.43
N PHE A 43 -13.42 5.78 24.74
CA PHE A 43 -14.44 4.93 25.33
C PHE A 43 -15.31 5.70 26.32
N GLY A 44 -16.62 5.46 26.23
CA GLY A 44 -17.59 5.95 27.20
C GLY A 44 -17.48 5.25 28.55
N LYS A 45 -18.02 5.88 29.61
CA LYS A 45 -18.07 5.28 30.96
C LYS A 45 -18.92 4.00 30.98
N ASP A 46 -19.89 3.90 30.09
CA ASP A 46 -20.78 2.77 29.86
C ASP A 46 -20.10 1.59 29.17
N GLU A 47 -19.00 1.82 28.44
CA GLU A 47 -18.24 0.76 27.76
C GLU A 47 -17.19 0.10 28.66
N MET A 48 -16.73 0.80 29.71
CA MET A 48 -15.71 0.31 30.65
C MET A 48 -16.05 -1.04 31.30
N PRO A 49 -17.28 -1.27 31.82
CA PRO A 49 -17.61 -2.54 32.47
C PRO A 49 -17.45 -3.74 31.53
N ALA A 50 -17.82 -3.60 30.26
CA ALA A 50 -17.70 -4.66 29.26
C ALA A 50 -16.22 -4.99 28.95
N ILE A 51 -15.36 -3.98 28.90
CA ILE A 51 -13.91 -4.16 28.72
C ILE A 51 -13.32 -4.90 29.92
N PHE A 52 -13.64 -4.46 31.14
CA PHE A 52 -13.14 -5.10 32.37
C PHE A 52 -13.59 -6.54 32.48
N ASP A 53 -14.86 -6.84 32.20
CA ASP A 53 -15.38 -8.21 32.21
C ASP A 53 -14.64 -9.10 31.19
N ALA A 54 -14.32 -8.58 30.01
CA ALA A 54 -13.60 -9.32 28.98
C ALA A 54 -12.14 -9.64 29.37
N VAL A 55 -11.46 -8.72 30.06
CA VAL A 55 -10.04 -8.90 30.43
C VAL A 55 -9.82 -9.44 31.85
N ARG A 56 -10.85 -9.47 32.71
CA ARG A 56 -10.78 -9.92 34.12
C ARG A 56 -10.17 -11.32 34.25
N LYS A 57 -10.81 -12.33 33.65
CA LYS A 57 -10.34 -13.72 33.77
C LYS A 57 -8.91 -13.89 33.23
N PRO A 58 -8.54 -13.33 32.06
CA PRO A 58 -7.16 -13.38 31.61
C PRO A 58 -6.15 -12.64 32.49
N ALA A 59 -6.52 -11.52 33.12
CA ALA A 59 -5.66 -10.79 34.05
C ALA A 59 -5.41 -11.59 35.33
N LEU A 60 -6.47 -12.18 35.90
CA LEU A 60 -6.35 -13.07 37.07
C LEU A 60 -5.48 -14.29 36.78
N ASN A 61 -5.62 -14.89 35.59
CA ASN A 61 -4.76 -16.00 35.15
C ASN A 61 -3.28 -15.58 35.01
N ALA A 62 -3.01 -14.29 34.79
CA ALA A 62 -1.66 -13.72 34.78
C ALA A 62 -1.17 -13.34 36.19
N GLY A 63 -1.95 -13.62 37.25
CA GLY A 63 -1.59 -13.32 38.64
C GLY A 63 -1.77 -11.85 39.04
N LEU A 64 -2.54 -11.08 38.26
CA LEU A 64 -2.78 -9.67 38.52
C LEU A 64 -3.98 -9.47 39.47
N GLU A 65 -3.95 -8.39 40.24
CA GLU A 65 -5.04 -8.02 41.15
C GLU A 65 -6.29 -7.55 40.39
N GLU A 66 -7.47 -7.82 40.96
CA GLU A 66 -8.76 -7.43 40.38
C GLU A 66 -9.15 -6.00 40.78
N THR A 67 -8.35 -5.02 40.36
CA THR A 67 -8.69 -3.59 40.49
C THR A 67 -8.90 -2.97 39.12
N SER A 68 -9.78 -1.96 39.03
CA SER A 68 -10.11 -1.32 37.75
C SER A 68 -8.88 -0.76 37.03
N ASP A 69 -7.93 -0.19 37.77
CA ASP A 69 -6.69 0.37 37.22
C ASP A 69 -5.78 -0.72 36.64
N VAL A 70 -5.65 -1.86 37.34
CA VAL A 70 -4.84 -3.00 36.87
C VAL A 70 -5.48 -3.66 35.64
N LEU A 71 -6.80 -3.83 35.62
CA LEU A 71 -7.51 -4.37 34.47
C LEU A 71 -7.40 -3.43 33.25
N TRP A 72 -7.48 -2.12 33.46
CA TRP A 72 -7.27 -1.14 32.40
C TRP A 72 -5.84 -1.19 31.84
N SER A 73 -4.83 -1.19 32.70
CA SER A 73 -3.43 -1.31 32.27
C SER A 73 -3.21 -2.60 31.47
N PHE A 74 -3.72 -3.73 31.97
CA PHE A 74 -3.61 -5.02 31.29
C PHE A 74 -4.29 -5.02 29.91
N PHE A 75 -5.45 -4.37 29.79
CA PHE A 75 -6.12 -4.19 28.51
C PHE A 75 -5.26 -3.36 27.54
N ILE A 76 -4.72 -2.23 27.97
CA ILE A 76 -3.86 -1.37 27.14
C ILE A 76 -2.57 -2.07 26.73
N ASP A 77 -1.94 -2.83 27.63
CA ASP A 77 -0.76 -3.63 27.30
C ASP A 77 -1.04 -4.66 26.22
N ARG A 78 -2.21 -5.32 26.28
CA ARG A 78 -2.66 -6.21 25.19
C ARG A 78 -2.90 -5.47 23.89
N VAL A 79 -3.52 -4.29 23.94
CA VAL A 79 -3.70 -3.47 22.73
C VAL A 79 -2.34 -3.15 22.11
N ARG A 80 -1.37 -2.70 22.91
CA ARG A 80 0.00 -2.38 22.44
C ARG A 80 0.73 -3.60 21.87
N ALA A 81 0.53 -4.78 22.45
CA ALA A 81 1.15 -6.02 21.98
C ALA A 81 0.53 -6.54 20.67
N ASN A 82 -0.73 -6.22 20.39
CA ASN A 82 -1.48 -6.84 19.31
C ASN A 82 -1.87 -5.89 18.17
N LEU A 83 -1.95 -4.59 18.40
CA LEU A 83 -2.32 -3.60 17.40
C LEU A 83 -1.06 -3.05 16.71
N HIS A 84 -0.93 -3.35 15.42
CA HIS A 84 0.12 -2.79 14.58
C HIS A 84 -0.45 -1.73 13.64
N VAL A 85 0.00 -0.49 13.76
CA VAL A 85 -0.44 0.62 12.91
C VAL A 85 0.54 0.77 11.74
N VAL A 86 0.02 0.74 10.51
CA VAL A 86 0.79 0.91 9.28
C VAL A 86 0.27 2.16 8.57
N LEU A 87 1.17 3.11 8.34
CA LEU A 87 0.84 4.38 7.69
C LEU A 87 1.42 4.41 6.28
N ALA A 88 0.57 4.64 5.28
CA ALA A 88 0.97 4.78 3.89
C ALA A 88 0.78 6.25 3.45
N MET A 89 1.83 7.04 3.55
CA MET A 89 1.78 8.47 3.23
C MET A 89 2.75 8.81 2.09
N SER A 90 2.28 9.61 1.15
CA SER A 90 3.14 10.12 0.09
C SER A 90 4.19 11.11 0.64
N PRO A 91 5.48 10.95 0.31
CA PRO A 91 6.51 11.92 0.67
C PRO A 91 6.52 13.14 -0.26
N ILE A 92 5.61 13.19 -1.24
CA ILE A 92 5.52 14.28 -2.19
C ILE A 92 4.97 15.54 -1.50
N GLY A 93 5.68 16.66 -1.66
CA GLY A 93 5.31 17.95 -1.12
C GLY A 93 5.65 18.11 0.37
N GLU A 94 5.10 19.14 1.00
CA GLU A 94 5.43 19.49 2.39
C GLU A 94 4.47 18.88 3.42
N THR A 95 3.36 18.28 2.97
CA THR A 95 2.28 17.80 3.83
C THR A 95 2.76 16.75 4.84
N LEU A 96 3.51 15.74 4.38
CA LEU A 96 4.06 14.70 5.26
C LEU A 96 5.00 15.33 6.31
N ARG A 97 5.91 16.21 5.86
CA ARG A 97 6.84 16.92 6.76
C ARG A 97 6.08 17.72 7.82
N ASN A 98 5.04 18.44 7.44
CA ASN A 98 4.25 19.24 8.37
C ASN A 98 3.51 18.35 9.38
N ARG A 99 2.92 17.23 8.94
CA ARG A 99 2.29 16.25 9.81
C ARG A 99 3.26 15.62 10.80
N CYS A 100 4.45 15.20 10.36
CA CYS A 100 5.48 14.67 11.26
C CYS A 100 5.95 15.69 12.32
N ARG A 101 5.90 16.99 12.01
CA ARG A 101 6.23 18.05 12.98
C ARG A 101 5.12 18.28 14.00
N MET A 102 3.85 18.19 13.58
CA MET A 102 2.69 18.33 14.48
C MET A 102 2.49 17.08 15.36
N TYR A 103 2.76 15.90 14.79
CA TYR A 103 2.49 14.60 15.37
C TYR A 103 3.79 13.77 15.44
N PRO A 104 4.65 14.01 16.44
CA PRO A 104 5.98 13.40 16.51
C PRO A 104 5.96 11.87 16.68
N GLY A 105 4.87 11.30 17.21
CA GLY A 105 4.69 9.85 17.33
C GLY A 105 4.72 9.13 15.98
N LEU A 106 4.36 9.83 14.88
CA LEU A 106 4.45 9.29 13.53
C LEU A 106 5.88 8.91 13.12
N VAL A 107 6.90 9.55 13.70
CA VAL A 107 8.32 9.30 13.41
C VAL A 107 9.01 8.60 14.57
N ASN A 108 8.72 8.99 15.81
CA ASN A 108 9.40 8.48 16.99
C ASN A 108 8.97 7.07 17.40
N CYS A 109 7.76 6.66 17.02
CA CYS A 109 7.15 5.40 17.46
C CYS A 109 6.87 4.45 16.28
N THR A 110 7.35 4.78 15.08
CA THR A 110 7.21 3.92 13.89
C THR A 110 8.58 3.62 13.29
N THR A 111 8.64 2.57 12.46
CA THR A 111 9.79 2.32 11.61
C THR A 111 9.48 2.85 10.22
N ILE A 112 10.36 3.68 9.67
CA ILE A 112 10.18 4.26 8.34
C ILE A 112 10.68 3.29 7.29
N ASP A 113 9.78 2.89 6.39
CA ASP A 113 10.09 2.12 5.19
C ASP A 113 9.90 3.00 3.95
N TRP A 114 10.96 3.15 3.16
CA TRP A 114 11.00 4.07 2.02
C TRP A 114 10.72 3.34 0.71
N PHE A 115 9.59 3.66 0.10
CA PHE A 115 9.21 3.17 -1.23
C PHE A 115 9.87 4.03 -2.31
N HIS A 116 10.99 3.53 -2.82
CA HIS A 116 11.74 4.19 -3.88
C HIS A 116 11.16 3.87 -5.26
N THR A 117 11.50 4.70 -6.25
CA THR A 117 11.27 4.39 -7.65
C THR A 117 11.92 3.05 -8.01
N TRP A 118 11.22 2.23 -8.78
CA TRP A 118 11.75 0.93 -9.18
C TRP A 118 12.99 1.09 -10.08
N PRO A 119 14.09 0.38 -9.78
CA PRO A 119 15.25 0.34 -10.65
C PRO A 119 14.93 -0.40 -11.96
N ALA A 120 15.81 -0.27 -12.96
CA ALA A 120 15.62 -0.85 -14.30
C ALA A 120 15.36 -2.36 -14.24
N GLU A 121 16.09 -3.07 -13.39
CA GLU A 121 16.00 -4.51 -13.20
C GLU A 121 14.62 -4.89 -12.62
N ALA A 122 14.12 -4.15 -11.64
CA ALA A 122 12.80 -4.40 -11.06
C ALA A 122 11.67 -4.12 -12.06
N LEU A 123 11.80 -3.06 -12.87
CA LEU A 123 10.86 -2.77 -13.96
C LEU A 123 10.82 -3.94 -14.95
N GLN A 124 11.99 -4.39 -15.41
CA GLN A 124 12.11 -5.49 -16.34
C GLN A 124 11.49 -6.78 -15.79
N GLU A 125 11.77 -7.15 -14.54
CA GLU A 125 11.19 -8.34 -13.89
C GLU A 125 9.66 -8.26 -13.78
N VAL A 126 9.13 -7.09 -13.42
CA VAL A 126 7.67 -6.88 -13.39
C VAL A 126 7.09 -7.06 -14.80
N ALA A 127 7.69 -6.46 -15.83
CA ALA A 127 7.23 -6.64 -17.20
C ALA A 127 7.32 -8.09 -17.66
N MET A 128 8.41 -8.80 -17.37
CA MET A 128 8.57 -10.24 -17.67
C MET A 128 7.41 -11.05 -17.09
N LYS A 129 7.06 -10.81 -15.83
CA LYS A 129 5.95 -11.51 -15.16
C LYS A 129 4.59 -11.21 -15.79
N PHE A 130 4.34 -9.98 -16.19
CA PHE A 130 3.08 -9.60 -16.86
C PHE A 130 2.97 -10.17 -18.29
N LEU A 131 4.10 -10.24 -19.00
CA LEU A 131 4.21 -10.80 -20.34
C LEU A 131 4.25 -12.33 -20.34
N ALA A 132 4.39 -13.00 -19.20
CA ALA A 132 4.39 -14.46 -19.12
C ALA A 132 3.08 -15.10 -19.62
N GLN A 133 1.99 -14.33 -19.67
CA GLN A 133 0.70 -14.76 -20.21
C GLN A 133 0.55 -14.56 -21.73
N VAL A 134 1.57 -14.00 -22.38
CA VAL A 134 1.59 -13.76 -23.83
C VAL A 134 2.42 -14.85 -24.49
N GLU A 135 1.86 -15.51 -25.50
CA GLU A 135 2.59 -16.46 -26.32
C GLU A 135 3.49 -15.70 -27.31
N PHE A 136 4.80 -15.88 -27.16
CA PHE A 136 5.79 -15.41 -28.11
C PHE A 136 6.34 -16.60 -28.91
N SER A 137 6.76 -16.34 -30.15
CA SER A 137 7.44 -17.34 -30.97
C SER A 137 8.82 -17.70 -30.44
N ASP A 138 9.48 -16.76 -29.76
CA ASP A 138 10.75 -16.94 -29.06
C ASP A 138 10.71 -16.20 -27.72
N GLU A 139 11.22 -16.86 -26.70
CA GLU A 139 11.36 -16.33 -25.34
C GLU A 139 12.29 -15.10 -25.31
N GLU A 140 13.25 -15.00 -26.23
CA GLU A 140 14.13 -13.83 -26.35
C GLU A 140 13.34 -12.54 -26.62
N TYR A 141 12.20 -12.60 -27.32
CA TYR A 141 11.35 -11.43 -27.54
C TYR A 141 10.74 -10.92 -26.24
N ARG A 142 10.36 -11.82 -25.33
CA ARG A 142 9.80 -11.43 -24.04
C ARG A 142 10.80 -10.62 -23.22
N VAL A 143 12.05 -11.07 -23.21
CA VAL A 143 13.18 -10.38 -22.53
C VAL A 143 13.49 -9.03 -23.17
N LYS A 144 13.51 -8.95 -24.51
CA LYS A 144 13.77 -7.69 -25.23
C LYS A 144 12.65 -6.68 -25.01
N ILE A 145 11.38 -7.10 -25.11
CA ILE A 145 10.22 -6.23 -24.92
C ILE A 145 10.15 -5.72 -23.47
N SER A 146 10.43 -6.57 -22.47
CA SER A 146 10.45 -6.14 -21.07
C SER A 146 11.53 -5.10 -20.79
N SER A 147 12.73 -5.26 -21.37
CA SER A 147 13.79 -4.25 -21.31
C SER A 147 13.34 -2.92 -21.90
N VAL A 148 12.69 -2.94 -23.06
CA VAL A 148 12.18 -1.72 -23.71
C VAL A 148 11.16 -1.00 -22.82
N PHE A 149 10.29 -1.71 -22.11
CA PHE A 149 9.38 -1.06 -21.16
C PHE A 149 10.12 -0.36 -20.03
N ALA A 150 11.15 -1.00 -19.45
CA ALA A 150 11.96 -0.37 -18.41
C ALA A 150 12.63 0.91 -18.93
N ASP A 151 13.24 0.87 -20.13
CA ASP A 151 13.88 2.02 -20.77
C ASP A 151 12.89 3.15 -21.04
N MET A 152 11.69 2.83 -21.56
CA MET A 152 10.63 3.79 -21.79
C MET A 152 10.21 4.49 -20.50
N HIS A 153 10.04 3.74 -19.40
CA HIS A 153 9.65 4.31 -18.12
C HIS A 153 10.72 5.26 -17.56
N ILE A 154 11.99 4.84 -17.60
CA ILE A 154 13.13 5.66 -17.16
C ILE A 154 13.26 6.93 -18.01
N SER A 155 13.07 6.81 -19.32
CA SER A 155 13.02 7.97 -20.24
C SER A 155 11.97 8.99 -19.80
N VAL A 156 10.75 8.55 -19.45
CA VAL A 156 9.67 9.43 -19.00
C VAL A 156 9.99 10.06 -17.64
N ILE A 157 10.65 9.34 -16.72
CA ILE A 157 11.15 9.92 -15.46
C ILE A 157 12.13 11.07 -15.77
N ASN A 158 13.14 10.81 -16.60
CA ASN A 158 14.14 11.81 -16.98
C ASN A 158 13.52 13.03 -17.67
N ALA A 159 12.56 12.82 -18.57
CA ALA A 159 11.82 13.90 -19.22
C ALA A 159 10.98 14.71 -18.22
N SER A 160 10.37 14.06 -17.23
CA SER A 160 9.59 14.72 -16.17
C SER A 160 10.48 15.59 -15.28
N THR A 161 11.69 15.13 -14.96
CA THR A 161 12.70 15.94 -14.24
C THR A 161 13.09 17.18 -15.04
N ARG A 162 13.34 17.03 -16.35
CA ARG A 162 13.64 18.18 -17.22
C ARG A 162 12.48 19.16 -17.30
N MET A 163 11.25 18.67 -17.44
CA MET A 163 10.04 19.49 -17.45
C MET A 163 9.89 20.31 -16.16
N LEU A 164 10.21 19.73 -15.01
CA LEU A 164 10.23 20.48 -13.75
C LEU A 164 11.28 21.60 -13.75
N LEU A 165 12.49 21.30 -14.24
CA LEU A 165 13.58 22.29 -14.28
C LEU A 165 13.28 23.46 -15.21
N GLU A 166 12.82 23.16 -16.43
CA GLU A 166 12.61 24.11 -17.52
C GLU A 166 11.26 24.86 -17.40
N LEU A 167 10.17 24.14 -17.08
CA LEU A 167 8.80 24.69 -17.14
C LEU A 167 8.17 24.90 -15.76
N LYS A 168 8.85 24.49 -14.66
CA LYS A 168 8.32 24.53 -13.29
C LYS A 168 6.98 23.80 -13.12
N ARG A 169 6.74 22.78 -13.95
CA ARG A 169 5.54 21.94 -13.90
C ARG A 169 5.90 20.54 -13.43
N TYR A 170 5.17 20.05 -12.44
CA TYR A 170 5.32 18.68 -11.94
C TYR A 170 4.56 17.70 -12.83
N ASN A 171 5.23 16.61 -13.20
CA ASN A 171 4.62 15.42 -13.76
C ASN A 171 5.05 14.21 -12.91
N TYR A 172 4.09 13.56 -12.25
CA TYR A 172 4.38 12.46 -11.34
C TYR A 172 4.30 11.14 -12.10
N VAL A 173 5.45 10.48 -12.21
CA VAL A 173 5.57 9.16 -12.83
C VAL A 173 5.52 8.12 -11.71
N THR A 174 4.49 7.26 -11.73
CA THR A 174 4.24 6.27 -10.68
C THR A 174 4.41 4.84 -11.20
N PRO A 175 4.68 3.85 -10.32
CA PRO A 175 4.63 2.44 -10.70
C PRO A 175 3.29 2.03 -11.32
N THR A 176 2.18 2.64 -10.90
CA THR A 176 0.87 2.42 -11.52
C THR A 176 0.86 2.79 -13.00
N ASN A 177 1.48 3.91 -13.40
CA ASN A 177 1.60 4.28 -14.81
C ASN A 177 2.40 3.22 -15.61
N TYR A 178 3.44 2.63 -15.00
CA TYR A 178 4.18 1.53 -15.61
C TYR A 178 3.33 0.28 -15.80
N LEU A 179 2.58 -0.13 -14.76
CA LEU A 179 1.70 -1.28 -14.84
C LEU A 179 0.62 -1.11 -15.91
N GLU A 180 0.07 0.09 -16.06
CA GLU A 180 -0.90 0.40 -17.12
C GLU A 180 -0.28 0.36 -18.52
N LEU A 181 0.97 0.80 -18.70
CA LEU A 181 1.72 0.63 -19.96
C LEU A 181 1.81 -0.85 -20.36
N VAL A 182 2.25 -1.71 -19.44
CA VAL A 182 2.45 -3.14 -19.72
C VAL A 182 1.11 -3.85 -19.98
N LYS A 183 0.08 -3.57 -19.17
CA LYS A 183 -1.28 -4.11 -19.38
C LYS A 183 -1.88 -3.63 -20.71
N GLY A 184 -1.74 -2.35 -21.01
CA GLY A 184 -2.23 -1.74 -22.25
C GLY A 184 -1.59 -2.35 -23.48
N TYR A 185 -0.27 -2.55 -23.45
CA TYR A 185 0.44 -3.26 -24.51
C TYR A 185 -0.12 -4.68 -24.72
N ARG A 186 -0.30 -5.45 -23.64
CA ARG A 186 -0.84 -6.81 -23.73
C ARG A 186 -2.22 -6.84 -24.36
N ALA A 187 -3.11 -5.94 -23.93
CA ALA A 187 -4.46 -5.84 -24.49
C ALA A 187 -4.41 -5.50 -25.99
N LEU A 188 -3.60 -4.51 -26.37
CA LEU A 188 -3.44 -4.09 -27.76
C LEU A 188 -2.84 -5.20 -28.63
N LEU A 189 -1.85 -5.93 -28.12
CA LEU A 189 -1.24 -7.05 -28.82
C LEU A 189 -2.25 -8.17 -29.09
N ALA A 190 -3.07 -8.52 -28.09
CA ALA A 190 -4.10 -9.54 -28.25
C ALA A 190 -5.17 -9.12 -29.27
N GLU A 191 -5.62 -7.86 -29.22
CA GLU A 191 -6.55 -7.28 -30.18
C GLU A 191 -6.00 -7.37 -31.62
N LYS A 192 -4.77 -6.87 -31.83
CA LYS A 192 -4.14 -6.85 -33.15
C LYS A 192 -3.82 -8.23 -33.69
N SER A 193 -3.40 -9.16 -32.82
CA SER A 193 -3.16 -10.55 -33.21
C SER A 193 -4.44 -11.24 -33.66
N THR A 194 -5.55 -10.99 -32.97
CA THR A 194 -6.88 -11.53 -33.34
C THR A 194 -7.38 -10.95 -34.65
N GLU A 195 -7.22 -9.64 -34.84
CA GLU A 195 -7.60 -8.93 -36.07
C GLU A 195 -6.84 -9.48 -37.28
N LEU A 196 -5.52 -9.57 -37.19
CA LEU A 196 -4.65 -10.08 -38.26
C LEU A 196 -4.87 -11.57 -38.52
N GLY A 197 -4.98 -12.40 -37.47
CA GLY A 197 -5.28 -13.82 -37.60
C GLY A 197 -6.63 -14.08 -38.28
N SER A 198 -7.64 -13.28 -37.95
CA SER A 198 -8.96 -13.35 -38.60
C SER A 198 -8.89 -12.95 -40.08
N ALA A 199 -8.13 -11.91 -40.42
CA ALA A 199 -7.93 -11.48 -41.80
C ALA A 199 -7.18 -12.55 -42.62
N ALA A 200 -6.12 -13.12 -42.04
CA ALA A 200 -5.34 -14.20 -42.67
C ALA A 200 -6.20 -15.45 -42.92
N ASN A 201 -6.99 -15.88 -41.93
CA ASN A 201 -7.90 -17.02 -42.07
C ASN A 201 -8.97 -16.80 -43.13
N LYS A 202 -9.53 -15.58 -43.23
CA LYS A 202 -10.49 -15.24 -44.29
C LYS A 202 -9.84 -15.36 -45.68
N LEU A 203 -8.61 -14.87 -45.84
CA LEU A 203 -7.88 -14.96 -47.10
C LEU A 203 -7.57 -16.43 -47.47
N ALA A 204 -7.05 -17.21 -46.52
CA ALA A 204 -6.73 -18.62 -46.74
C ALA A 204 -7.97 -19.44 -47.15
N ASN A 205 -9.11 -19.21 -46.48
CA ASN A 205 -10.37 -19.86 -46.84
C ASN A 205 -10.91 -19.42 -48.20
N GLY A 206 -10.64 -18.18 -48.62
CA GLY A 206 -10.98 -17.70 -49.95
C GLY A 206 -10.15 -18.38 -51.03
N LEU A 207 -8.83 -18.51 -50.80
CA LEU A 207 -7.91 -19.19 -51.71
C LEU A 207 -8.20 -20.68 -51.84
N ALA A 208 -8.58 -21.36 -50.74
CA ALA A 208 -8.89 -22.79 -50.77
C ALA A 208 -10.17 -23.15 -51.55
N LYS A 209 -11.02 -22.17 -51.87
CA LYS A 209 -12.26 -22.35 -52.64
C LYS A 209 -12.10 -22.07 -54.14
N LEU A 210 -10.93 -21.60 -54.57
CA LEU A 210 -10.55 -21.39 -55.97
C LEU A 210 -9.86 -22.64 -56.51
#